data_AF-A0A519UQL5-F1
#
_entry.id   AF-A0A519UQL5-F1
#
_cell.length_a   1.000
_cell.length_b   1.000
_cell.length_c   1.000
_cell.angle_alpha   90.00
_cell.angle_beta   90.00
_cell.angle_gamma   90.00
#
_symmetry.space_group_name_H-M   'P 1'
#
loop_
_entity.id
_entity.type
_entity.pdbx_description
1 polymer ?
#
loop_
_entity_poly.entity_id
_entity_poly.type
_entity_poly.pdbx_seq_one_letter_code
_entity_poly.pdbx_strand_id
1 'polypeptide(L)' 'MSSVETSYVPYKVKDISLAEWGRKEIGLAEAEMPGLMSLRKEFGPSKPLA' A
#
# COMPACT_ATOMS: atom_id res chain seq x y z
N MET A 1 0.10 -37.88 -10.66
CA MET A 1 0.41 -36.70 -9.80
C MET A 1 -0.07 -35.49 -10.58
N SER A 2 -1.20 -34.91 -10.19
CA SER A 2 -1.75 -33.74 -10.88
C SER A 2 -1.05 -32.50 -10.33
N SER A 3 -0.28 -31.83 -11.18
CA SER A 3 0.34 -30.54 -10.88
C SER A 3 -0.74 -29.49 -10.63
N VAL A 4 -0.74 -28.90 -9.45
CA VAL A 4 -1.57 -27.74 -9.14
C VAL A 4 -0.89 -26.53 -9.76
N GLU A 5 -1.44 -26.02 -10.86
CA GLU A 5 -1.02 -24.73 -11.42
C GLU A 5 -1.54 -23.61 -10.52
N THR A 6 -0.65 -22.99 -9.75
CA THR A 6 -0.98 -21.81 -8.95
C THR A 6 -0.99 -20.59 -9.87
N SER A 7 -2.18 -20.18 -10.33
CA SER A 7 -2.32 -18.93 -11.07
C SER A 7 -1.99 -17.72 -10.18
N TYR A 8 -1.20 -16.78 -10.71
CA TYR A 8 -0.87 -15.56 -9.99
C TYR A 8 -2.10 -14.64 -9.91
N VAL A 9 -2.47 -14.29 -8.68
CA VAL A 9 -3.55 -13.32 -8.41
C VAL A 9 -2.92 -12.04 -7.84
N PRO A 10 -2.94 -10.90 -8.56
CA PRO A 10 -2.25 -9.67 -8.14
C PRO A 10 -2.73 -9.11 -6.79
N TYR A 11 -4.03 -9.22 -6.50
CA TYR A 11 -4.63 -8.82 -5.23
C TYR A 11 -5.96 -9.55 -5.04
N LYS A 12 -6.36 -9.75 -3.77
CA LYS A 12 -7.64 -10.35 -3.39
C LYS A 12 -8.28 -9.51 -2.30
N VAL A 13 -9.11 -8.55 -2.71
CA VAL A 13 -9.81 -7.62 -1.80
C VAL A 13 -11.31 -7.84 -1.88
N LYS A 14 -12.04 -7.44 -0.84
CA LYS A 14 -13.50 -7.60 -0.78
C LYS A 14 -14.22 -6.77 -1.84
N ASP A 15 -13.84 -5.50 -1.97
CA ASP A 15 -14.45 -4.56 -2.92
C ASP A 15 -13.43 -3.48 -3.28
N ILE A 16 -13.06 -3.43 -4.56
CA ILE A 16 -12.08 -2.45 -5.07
C ILE A 16 -12.70 -1.07 -5.31
N SER A 17 -14.04 -0.97 -5.40
CA SER A 17 -14.73 0.31 -5.62
C SER A 17 -14.54 1.28 -4.45
N LEU A 18 -14.24 0.76 -3.25
CA LEU A 18 -13.95 1.54 -2.05
C LEU A 18 -12.57 2.21 -2.06
N ALA A 19 -11.75 2.00 -3.09
CA ALA A 19 -10.40 2.54 -3.18
C ALA A 19 -10.36 4.07 -3.06
N GLU A 20 -11.31 4.78 -3.66
CA GLU A 20 -11.35 6.25 -3.60
C GLU A 20 -11.56 6.74 -2.15
N TRP A 21 -12.53 6.15 -1.45
CA TRP A 21 -12.80 6.49 -0.05
C TRP A 21 -11.61 6.12 0.85
N GLY A 22 -11.04 4.93 0.67
CA GLY A 22 -9.86 4.51 1.41
C GLY A 22 -8.66 5.47 1.22
N ARG A 23 -8.47 6.02 0.01
CA ARG A 23 -7.43 7.05 -0.22
C ARG A 23 -7.71 8.36 0.52
N LYS A 24 -8.98 8.78 0.62
CA LYS A 24 -9.36 9.96 1.40
C LYS A 24 -9.04 9.76 2.88
N GLU A 25 -9.35 8.60 3.44
CA GLU A 25 -9.05 8.29 4.85
C GLU A 25 -7.54 8.17 5.11
N ILE A 26 -6.78 7.56 4.20
CA ILE A 26 -5.32 7.51 4.29
C ILE A 26 -4.74 8.93 4.33
N GLY A 27 -5.23 9.85 3.49
CA GLY A 27 -4.79 11.24 3.49
C GLY A 27 -5.05 11.95 4.82
N LEU A 28 -6.20 11.70 5.46
CA LEU A 28 -6.48 12.21 6.80
C LEU A 28 -5.54 11.59 7.84
N ALA A 29 -5.31 10.27 7.77
CA ALA A 29 -4.41 9.57 8.69
C ALA A 29 -2.95 10.03 8.58
N GLU A 30 -2.47 10.40 7.38
CA GLU A 30 -1.11 10.90 7.20
C GLU A 30 -0.82 12.17 8.01
N ALA A 31 -1.82 13.04 8.20
CA ALA A 31 -1.70 14.23 9.04
C ALA A 31 -1.49 13.88 10.52
N GLU A 32 -2.08 12.78 10.98
CA GLU A 32 -1.96 12.26 12.36
C GLU A 32 -0.73 11.36 12.57
N MET A 33 0.02 11.06 11.51
CA MET A 33 1.19 10.16 11.55
C MET A 33 2.50 10.88 11.18
N PRO A 34 2.93 11.90 11.96
CA PRO A 34 4.08 12.74 11.60
C PRO A 34 5.40 11.96 11.50
N GLY A 35 5.60 10.92 12.31
CA GLY A 35 6.80 10.09 12.28
C GLY A 35 7.01 9.35 10.95
N LEU A 36 5.96 8.70 10.44
CA LEU A 36 6.03 8.00 9.15
C LEU A 36 6.26 8.97 7.99
N MET A 37 5.61 10.15 8.04
CA MET A 37 5.79 11.18 7.02
C MET A 37 7.19 11.79 7.06
N SER A 38 7.81 11.90 8.24
CA SER A 38 9.21 12.33 8.38
C SER A 38 10.16 11.33 7.72
N LEU A 39 10.02 10.03 8.02
CA LEU A 39 10.85 8.98 7.42
C LEU A 39 10.74 8.95 5.89
N ARG A 40 9.52 9.10 5.36
CA ARG A 40 9.30 9.18 3.90
C ARG A 40 10.02 10.38 3.27
N LYS A 41 10.04 11.54 3.94
CA LYS A 41 10.74 12.74 3.45
C LYS A 41 12.26 12.59 3.49
N GLU A 42 12.80 12.02 4.56
CA GLU A 42 14.24 11.85 4.76
C GLU A 42 14.84 10.80 3.81
N PHE A 43 14.22 9.62 3.71
CA PHE A 43 14.79 8.48 2.99
C PHE A 43 14.14 8.23 1.61
N GLY A 44 13.07 8.94 1.26
CA GLY A 44 12.43 8.85 -0.06
C GLY A 44 13.39 9.09 -1.23
N PRO A 45 14.27 10.12 -1.20
CA PRO A 45 15.23 10.39 -2.28
C PRO A 45 16.29 9.31 -2.44
N SER A 46 16.78 8.74 -1.33
CA SER A 46 17.84 7.73 -1.35
C SER A 46 17.34 6.33 -1.72
N LYS A 47 16.01 6.10 -1.70
CA LYS A 47 15.35 4.81 -2.02
C LYS A 47 16.09 3.60 -1.43
N PRO A 48 16.27 3.53 -0.10
CA PRO A 48 17.08 2.49 0.53
C PRO A 48 16.46 1.07 0.43
N LEU A 49 15.23 0.94 -0.06
CA LEU A 49 14.48 -0.31 -0.21
C LEU A 49 14.26 -0.70 -1.69
N ALA A 50 15.03 -0.11 -2.61
CA ALA A 50 14.94 -0.39 -4.04
C ALA A 50 15.51 -1.77 -4.42
#